data_AF-A0A1B7WX20-F1
#
_entry.id   AF-A0A1B7WX20-F1
#
_cell.length_a   1.000
_cell.length_b   1.000
_cell.length_c   1.000
_cell.angle_alpha   90.00
_cell.angle_beta   90.00
_cell.angle_gamma   90.00
#
_symmetry.space_group_name_H-M   'P 1'
#
loop_
_entity.id
_entity.type
_entity.pdbx_description
1 polymer ?
#
loop_
_entity_poly.entity_id
_entity_poly.type
_entity_poly.pdbx_seq_one_letter_code
_entity_poly.pdbx_strand_id
1 'polypeptide(L)'
;MIKKHWLLLSLFFIFLLTFQQALAKNNLHLRVNRYLEVRSIFGNVIYGNQQTSQPANVGTKLQKVGDSIGTGKNSRTMLALDTEIAFVEVAENTKLQIQKLHSTSNNGKVTELLLTGGQVRLKVRPLNNRESRLEIKTPAGITGVRGTEFGVSVQPSGKTGVATLKGQVVTSAQGKTVSVNKGFQSFIIPGKPPSPPVRLRDDTSLQIKILADMGNQQAKIAGKVDPVNLVILANEPLITNQNGEFEVITALPNNRKIAVSITTPLGKKQKYELAVP
;
A
#
# COMPACT_ATOMS: atom_id res chain seq x y z
N MET A 1 99.98 27.49 4.39
CA MET A 1 98.87 26.66 4.91
C MET A 1 97.67 26.88 3.97
N ILE A 2 97.16 25.93 3.16
CA ILE A 2 96.58 24.60 3.50
C ILE A 2 95.39 24.81 4.45
N LYS A 3 94.12 24.43 4.22
CA LYS A 3 93.31 23.76 3.16
C LYS A 3 91.84 24.18 3.45
N LYS A 4 90.82 24.17 2.57
CA LYS A 4 90.60 23.82 1.14
C LYS A 4 89.27 24.51 0.69
N HIS A 5 88.97 24.62 -0.61
CA HIS A 5 87.57 24.64 -1.12
C HIS A 5 87.09 23.20 -1.31
N TRP A 6 85.79 22.92 -1.15
CA TRP A 6 85.09 21.86 -1.88
C TRP A 6 83.71 22.38 -2.31
N LEU A 7 83.29 21.97 -3.50
CA LEU A 7 82.25 22.59 -4.32
C LEU A 7 81.28 21.47 -4.77
N LEU A 8 80.04 21.86 -5.10
CA LEU A 8 79.07 21.16 -5.96
C LEU A 8 77.96 20.28 -5.32
N LEU A 9 76.75 20.56 -5.83
CA LEU A 9 75.51 19.76 -5.89
C LEU A 9 74.83 19.42 -4.53
N SER A 10 73.50 19.59 -4.37
CA SER A 10 72.44 19.50 -5.38
C SER A 10 71.13 20.24 -5.01
N LEU A 11 70.32 20.53 -6.05
CA LEU A 11 68.88 20.81 -6.07
C LEU A 11 68.25 21.83 -5.07
N PHE A 12 68.11 23.06 -5.56
CA PHE A 12 66.79 23.63 -5.94
C PHE A 12 65.54 22.80 -5.51
N PHE A 13 64.95 23.09 -4.33
CA PHE A 13 63.54 22.78 -4.07
C PHE A 13 62.89 23.77 -3.09
N ILE A 14 62.34 24.82 -3.68
CA ILE A 14 60.95 25.24 -3.54
C ILE A 14 60.43 25.55 -2.13
N PHE A 15 60.27 26.85 -1.91
CA PHE A 15 59.32 27.49 -1.02
C PHE A 15 57.90 26.93 -1.22
N LEU A 16 57.43 26.06 -0.32
CA LEU A 16 56.02 25.67 -0.27
C LEU A 16 55.58 25.40 1.17
N LEU A 17 55.02 26.43 1.81
CA LEU A 17 54.05 26.22 2.88
C LEU A 17 52.85 25.49 2.24
N THR A 18 52.88 24.15 2.24
CA THR A 18 51.68 23.36 1.97
C THR A 18 50.77 23.42 3.18
N PHE A 19 50.09 24.56 3.32
CA PHE A 19 48.89 24.65 4.13
C PHE A 19 47.84 23.76 3.46
N GLN A 20 47.88 22.46 3.79
CA GLN A 20 46.88 21.50 3.35
C GLN A 20 45.55 21.92 3.96
N GLN A 21 44.80 22.76 3.24
CA GLN A 21 43.39 22.90 3.49
C GLN A 21 42.76 21.54 3.20
N ALA A 22 42.56 20.78 4.27
CA ALA A 22 41.63 19.67 4.29
C ALA A 22 40.23 20.25 4.06
N LEU A 23 39.92 20.52 2.79
CA LEU A 23 38.55 20.60 2.29
C LEU A 23 37.94 19.22 2.45
N ALA A 24 37.58 18.90 3.69
CA ALA A 24 36.56 17.91 3.97
C ALA A 24 35.35 18.34 3.16
N LYS A 25 35.15 17.70 2.00
CA LYS A 25 33.86 17.66 1.32
C LYS A 25 32.91 16.95 2.28
N ASN A 26 32.38 17.75 3.21
CA ASN A 26 31.16 17.44 3.92
C ASN A 26 30.05 17.42 2.87
N ASN A 27 30.00 16.29 2.16
CA ASN A 27 28.83 15.82 1.46
C ASN A 27 27.77 15.60 2.54
N LEU A 28 27.15 16.69 2.96
CA LEU A 28 25.96 16.72 3.81
C LEU A 28 24.83 16.10 3.00
N HIS A 29 24.86 14.76 2.94
CA HIS A 29 23.70 13.95 2.61
C HIS A 29 22.70 14.22 3.74
N LEU A 30 21.93 15.30 3.57
CA LEU A 30 20.75 15.56 4.38
C LEU A 30 19.89 14.30 4.29
N ARG A 31 19.97 13.46 5.33
CA ARG A 31 19.08 12.32 5.51
C ARG A 31 17.71 12.92 5.74
N VAL A 32 16.99 13.17 4.65
CA VAL A 32 15.58 13.51 4.67
C VAL A 32 14.89 12.32 5.30
N ASN A 33 14.61 12.41 6.60
CA ASN A 33 13.91 11.36 7.32
C ASN A 33 12.55 11.20 6.65
N ARG A 34 12.39 10.05 5.98
CA ARG A 34 11.16 9.70 5.27
C ARG A 34 10.19 9.06 6.24
N TYR A 35 8.90 9.35 6.07
CA TYR A 35 7.87 8.84 6.99
C TYR A 35 6.48 8.82 6.34
N LEU A 36 5.59 8.00 6.89
CA LEU A 36 4.16 8.18 6.75
C LEU A 36 3.62 8.77 8.05
N GLU A 37 2.94 9.92 7.98
CA GLU A 37 2.33 10.60 9.12
C GLU A 37 0.82 10.39 9.11
N VAL A 38 0.25 10.02 10.25
CA VAL A 38 -1.20 9.94 10.46
C VAL A 38 -1.80 11.34 10.50
N ARG A 39 -2.63 11.68 9.51
CA ARG A 39 -3.28 13.00 9.36
C ARG A 39 -4.71 13.03 9.92
N SER A 40 -5.38 11.89 9.98
CA SER A 40 -6.72 11.77 10.57
C SER A 40 -6.99 10.37 11.10
N ILE A 41 -7.84 10.27 12.13
CA ILE A 41 -8.27 9.00 12.74
C ILE A 41 -9.80 9.01 12.85
N PHE A 42 -10.41 7.87 12.57
CA PHE A 42 -11.81 7.58 12.87
C PHE A 42 -11.92 6.13 13.33
N GLY A 43 -12.58 5.89 14.46
CA GLY A 43 -12.66 4.57 15.08
C GLY A 43 -11.32 4.08 15.65
N ASN A 44 -11.14 2.76 15.70
CA ASN A 44 -9.93 2.12 16.21
C ASN A 44 -8.84 2.08 15.13
N VAL A 45 -7.75 2.82 15.38
CA VAL A 45 -6.56 2.85 14.53
C VAL A 45 -5.34 2.53 15.40
N ILE A 46 -4.61 1.49 15.04
CA ILE A 46 -3.48 0.93 15.79
C ILE A 46 -2.20 1.14 15.00
N TYR A 47 -1.19 1.74 15.63
CA TYR A 47 0.18 1.76 15.14
C TYR A 47 0.96 0.61 15.78
N GLY A 48 1.63 -0.19 14.95
CA GLY A 48 2.49 -1.28 15.39
C GLY A 48 3.90 -1.11 14.85
N ASN A 49 4.91 -1.29 15.71
CA ASN A 49 6.30 -1.45 15.31
C ASN A 49 6.74 -2.92 15.55
N GLN A 50 8.04 -3.22 15.47
CA GLN A 50 8.54 -4.59 15.64
C GLN A 50 8.40 -5.17 17.07
N GLN A 51 8.08 -4.34 18.06
CA GLN A 51 8.10 -4.67 19.49
C GLN A 51 6.76 -4.40 20.19
N THR A 52 6.06 -3.33 19.81
CA THR A 52 4.83 -2.90 20.47
C THR A 52 3.73 -2.54 19.48
N SER A 53 2.49 -2.65 19.95
CA SER A 53 1.26 -2.30 19.26
C SER A 53 0.45 -1.37 20.17
N GLN A 54 0.08 -0.18 19.68
CA GLN A 54 -0.55 0.86 20.48
C GLN A 54 -1.55 1.68 19.65
N PRO A 55 -2.54 2.34 20.25
CA PRO A 55 -3.37 3.31 19.55
C PRO A 55 -2.53 4.36 18.83
N ALA A 56 -2.87 4.65 17.57
CA ALA A 56 -2.28 5.75 16.83
C ALA A 56 -2.90 7.08 17.27
N ASN A 57 -2.15 8.18 17.11
CA ASN A 57 -2.63 9.55 17.26
C ASN A 57 -2.41 10.31 15.95
N VAL A 58 -3.11 11.44 15.76
CA VAL A 58 -2.75 12.38 14.68
C VAL A 58 -1.34 12.89 14.95
N GLY A 59 -0.49 12.91 13.92
CA GLY A 59 0.94 13.18 14.03
C GLY A 59 1.82 11.95 14.32
N THR A 60 1.26 10.75 14.57
CA THR A 60 2.06 9.52 14.66
C THR A 60 2.79 9.26 13.34
N LYS A 61 4.10 8.96 13.42
CA LYS A 61 4.96 8.73 12.26
C LYS A 61 5.45 7.30 12.20
N LEU A 62 5.16 6.63 11.09
CA LEU A 62 5.78 5.36 10.69
C LEU A 62 7.05 5.71 9.90
N GLN A 63 8.21 5.22 10.33
CA GLN A 63 9.52 5.62 9.77
C GLN A 63 10.44 4.45 9.45
N LYS A 64 10.30 3.33 10.16
CA LYS A 64 11.16 2.15 10.08
C LYS A 64 10.50 1.03 9.29
N VAL A 65 11.33 0.12 8.76
CA VAL A 65 10.86 -1.13 8.16
C VAL A 65 10.24 -2.01 9.25
N GLY A 66 9.04 -2.51 8.99
CA GLY A 66 8.21 -3.22 9.97
C GLY A 66 7.20 -2.32 10.71
N ASP A 67 7.34 -0.99 10.67
CA ASP A 67 6.28 -0.10 11.17
C ASP A 67 5.01 -0.28 10.33
N SER A 68 3.86 -0.28 11.00
CA SER A 68 2.57 -0.61 10.42
C SER A 68 1.44 0.22 11.00
N ILE A 69 0.39 0.38 10.21
CA ILE A 69 -0.90 0.91 10.66
C ILE A 69 -1.97 -0.16 10.41
N GLY A 70 -2.85 -0.34 11.39
CA GLY A 70 -4.00 -1.22 11.34
C GLY A 70 -5.28 -0.45 11.64
N THR A 71 -6.38 -0.81 10.98
CA THR A 71 -7.71 -0.24 11.20
C THR A 71 -8.69 -1.34 11.58
N GLY A 72 -9.50 -1.09 12.60
CA GLY A 72 -10.60 -1.99 12.98
C GLY A 72 -11.83 -1.85 12.08
N LYS A 73 -12.90 -2.57 12.45
CA LYS A 73 -14.26 -2.42 11.91
C LYS A 73 -14.73 -0.96 12.02
N ASN A 74 -15.45 -0.46 11.02
CA ASN A 74 -15.95 0.94 10.96
C ASN A 74 -14.86 1.99 11.22
N SER A 75 -13.58 1.68 11.01
CA SER A 75 -12.46 2.57 11.33
C SER A 75 -11.72 2.96 10.05
N ARG A 76 -11.06 4.12 10.04
CA ARG A 76 -10.23 4.56 8.90
C ARG A 76 -9.17 5.56 9.33
N THR A 77 -8.12 5.70 8.52
CA THR A 77 -7.11 6.74 8.70
C THR A 77 -6.59 7.26 7.36
N MET A 78 -6.13 8.51 7.35
CA MET A 78 -5.40 9.10 6.23
C MET A 78 -3.92 9.24 6.62
N LEU A 79 -3.02 8.72 5.78
CA LEU A 79 -1.58 8.93 5.91
C LEU A 79 -1.08 9.93 4.87
N ALA A 80 -0.14 10.79 5.23
CA ALA A 80 0.69 11.56 4.30
C ALA A 80 2.10 10.97 4.23
N LEU A 81 2.60 10.68 3.03
CA LEU A 81 3.95 10.21 2.77
C LEU A 81 4.89 11.39 2.49
N ASP A 82 5.95 11.51 3.30
CA ASP A 82 6.90 12.61 3.31
C ASP A 82 6.19 13.98 3.32
N THR A 83 6.75 15.00 2.67
CA THR A 83 6.12 16.30 2.42
C THR A 83 5.02 16.19 1.35
N GLU A 84 3.98 15.40 1.65
CA GLU A 84 2.75 15.23 0.86
C GLU A 84 2.96 14.71 -0.58
N ILE A 85 3.92 13.81 -0.78
CA ILE A 85 4.18 13.16 -2.07
C ILE A 85 3.05 12.21 -2.45
N ALA A 86 2.54 11.49 -1.46
CA ALA A 86 1.35 10.66 -1.60
C ALA A 86 0.45 10.82 -0.38
N PHE A 87 -0.86 10.70 -0.61
CA PHE A 87 -1.84 10.46 0.43
C PHE A 87 -2.34 9.02 0.32
N VAL A 88 -2.48 8.34 1.46
CA VAL A 88 -2.96 6.96 1.55
C VAL A 88 -4.15 6.93 2.50
N GLU A 89 -5.36 6.80 1.95
CA GLU A 89 -6.54 6.46 2.74
C GLU A 89 -6.50 4.96 3.03
N VAL A 90 -6.60 4.61 4.31
CA VAL A 90 -6.63 3.23 4.82
C VAL A 90 -8.03 3.02 5.38
N ALA A 91 -8.83 2.19 4.71
CA ALA A 91 -10.21 1.90 5.10
C ALA A 91 -10.27 0.89 6.26
N GLU A 92 -11.46 0.41 6.63
CA GLU A 92 -11.65 -0.52 7.75
C GLU A 92 -10.98 -1.89 7.50
N ASN A 93 -10.76 -2.64 8.58
CA ASN A 93 -10.23 -4.01 8.54
C ASN A 93 -8.96 -4.16 7.68
N THR A 94 -8.09 -3.16 7.70
CA THR A 94 -6.93 -3.03 6.82
C THR A 94 -5.64 -3.06 7.63
N LYS A 95 -4.61 -3.76 7.12
CA LYS A 95 -3.25 -3.70 7.68
C LYS A 95 -2.25 -3.34 6.59
N LEU A 96 -1.51 -2.26 6.83
CA LEU A 96 -0.51 -1.70 5.92
C LEU A 96 0.83 -1.54 6.65
N GLN A 97 1.91 -2.07 6.09
CA GLN A 97 3.24 -2.11 6.71
C GLN A 97 4.32 -1.54 5.78
N ILE A 98 5.31 -0.85 6.33
CA ILE A 98 6.51 -0.41 5.59
C ILE A 98 7.44 -1.61 5.36
N GLN A 99 7.73 -1.92 4.09
CA GLN A 99 8.79 -2.87 3.71
C GLN A 99 10.07 -2.17 3.27
N LYS A 100 9.97 -1.01 2.58
CA LYS A 100 11.11 -0.12 2.32
C LYS A 100 10.67 1.32 2.36
N LEU A 101 11.45 2.17 3.04
CA LEU A 101 11.28 3.60 3.04
C LEU A 101 12.64 4.30 3.17
N HIS A 102 13.23 4.68 2.05
CA HIS A 102 14.54 5.33 2.02
C HIS A 102 14.69 6.29 0.83
N SER A 103 15.74 7.11 0.88
CA SER A 103 16.25 7.86 -0.28
C SER A 103 17.47 7.15 -0.87
N THR A 104 17.63 7.19 -2.18
CA THR A 104 18.86 6.76 -2.87
C THR A 104 19.96 7.83 -2.78
N SER A 105 21.18 7.51 -3.22
CA SER A 105 22.28 8.47 -3.34
C SER A 105 21.93 9.68 -4.21
N ASN A 106 21.17 9.48 -5.29
CA ASN A 106 20.72 10.53 -6.20
C ASN A 106 19.38 11.17 -5.77
N ASN A 107 19.02 11.09 -4.48
CA ASN A 107 17.78 11.65 -3.90
C ASN A 107 16.48 11.10 -4.54
N GLY A 108 16.52 9.89 -5.08
CA GLY A 108 15.35 9.13 -5.50
C GLY A 108 14.63 8.55 -4.30
N LYS A 109 13.30 8.49 -4.33
CA LYS A 109 12.45 8.12 -3.19
C LYS A 109 11.83 6.74 -3.41
N VAL A 110 12.33 5.73 -2.69
CA VAL A 110 11.88 4.34 -2.78
C VAL A 110 10.93 4.03 -1.63
N THR A 111 9.67 3.73 -1.96
CA THR A 111 8.63 3.33 -1.02
C THR A 111 8.03 1.99 -1.45
N GLU A 112 8.16 0.97 -0.60
CA GLU A 112 7.49 -0.32 -0.77
C GLU A 112 6.63 -0.57 0.48
N LEU A 113 5.31 -0.68 0.29
CA LEU A 113 4.34 -0.95 1.36
C LEU A 113 3.73 -2.34 1.16
N LEU A 114 3.50 -3.09 2.24
CA LEU A 114 2.80 -4.37 2.22
C LEU A 114 1.37 -4.18 2.72
N LEU A 115 0.39 -4.58 1.89
CA LEU A 115 -1.02 -4.65 2.22
C LEU A 115 -1.42 -6.13 2.31
N THR A 116 -1.72 -6.62 3.52
CA THR A 116 -2.05 -8.05 3.73
C THR A 116 -3.54 -8.36 3.67
N GLY A 117 -4.40 -7.34 3.79
CA GLY A 117 -5.85 -7.45 3.81
C GLY A 117 -6.50 -6.08 3.92
N GLY A 118 -7.75 -5.96 3.49
CA GLY A 118 -8.51 -4.71 3.51
C GLY A 118 -8.32 -3.86 2.25
N GLN A 119 -8.47 -2.54 2.33
CA GLN A 119 -8.43 -1.64 1.18
C GLN A 119 -7.69 -0.33 1.48
N VAL A 120 -6.92 0.11 0.48
CA VAL A 120 -6.26 1.41 0.47
C VAL A 120 -6.55 2.17 -0.82
N ARG A 121 -6.71 3.49 -0.72
CA ARG A 121 -6.77 4.39 -1.87
C ARG A 121 -5.59 5.36 -1.80
N LEU A 122 -4.85 5.46 -2.89
CA LEU A 122 -3.66 6.29 -2.98
C LEU A 122 -3.83 7.40 -4.01
N LYS A 123 -3.38 8.60 -3.64
CA LYS A 123 -3.20 9.74 -4.54
C LYS A 123 -1.74 10.16 -4.49
N VAL A 124 -0.98 9.83 -5.54
CA VAL A 124 0.47 9.99 -5.64
C VAL A 124 0.77 11.11 -6.64
N ARG A 125 1.53 12.13 -6.23
CA ARG A 125 2.02 13.18 -7.14
C ARG A 125 3.01 12.58 -8.15
N PRO A 126 3.17 13.14 -9.36
CA PRO A 126 4.20 12.69 -10.31
C PRO A 126 5.59 12.64 -9.65
N LEU A 127 6.26 11.51 -9.80
CA LEU A 127 7.62 11.33 -9.32
C LEU A 127 8.58 11.76 -10.44
N ASN A 128 9.34 12.83 -10.23
CA ASN A 128 10.19 13.41 -11.28
C ASN A 128 11.55 12.71 -11.39
N ASN A 129 12.13 12.28 -10.25
CA ASN A 129 13.39 11.51 -10.23
C ASN A 129 13.16 10.10 -10.80
N ARG A 130 14.07 9.60 -11.64
CA ARG A 130 13.96 8.27 -12.28
C ARG A 130 14.05 7.12 -11.26
N GLU A 131 14.82 7.29 -10.19
CA GLU A 131 15.00 6.31 -9.12
C GLU A 131 13.86 6.29 -8.09
N SER A 132 12.96 7.29 -8.13
CA SER A 132 11.77 7.30 -7.28
C SER A 132 10.74 6.28 -7.75
N ARG A 133 10.25 5.44 -6.83
CA ARG A 133 9.17 4.48 -7.07
C ARG A 133 8.31 4.28 -5.82
N LEU A 134 7.01 4.06 -6.04
CA LEU A 134 6.06 3.65 -5.01
C LEU A 134 5.43 2.33 -5.45
N GLU A 135 5.49 1.32 -4.58
CA GLU A 135 4.94 -0.02 -4.80
C GLU A 135 4.04 -0.43 -3.63
N ILE A 136 2.87 -1.01 -3.96
CA ILE A 136 2.04 -1.78 -3.03
C ILE A 136 2.26 -3.25 -3.33
N LYS A 137 2.78 -4.00 -2.34
CA LYS A 137 2.91 -5.45 -2.36
C LYS A 137 1.70 -6.06 -1.68
N THR A 138 1.21 -7.17 -2.22
CA THR A 138 0.11 -7.97 -1.65
C THR A 138 0.49 -9.46 -1.73
N PRO A 139 -0.27 -10.37 -1.09
CA PRO A 139 -0.02 -11.80 -1.24
C PRO A 139 -0.15 -12.33 -2.68
N ALA A 140 -0.83 -11.61 -3.57
CA ALA A 140 -1.00 -12.02 -4.97
C ALA A 140 0.04 -11.43 -5.93
N GLY A 141 0.64 -10.28 -5.62
CA GLY A 141 1.59 -9.63 -6.54
C GLY A 141 2.08 -8.25 -6.10
N ILE A 142 2.65 -7.51 -7.04
CA ILE A 142 3.21 -6.17 -6.83
C ILE A 142 2.48 -5.18 -7.74
N THR A 143 2.14 -4.01 -7.20
CA THR A 143 1.44 -2.93 -7.89
C THR A 143 2.28 -1.66 -7.78
N GLY A 144 3.02 -1.34 -8.85
CA GLY A 144 3.92 -0.18 -8.95
C GLY A 144 3.27 1.01 -9.66
N VAL A 145 3.59 2.23 -9.22
CA VAL A 145 2.95 3.46 -9.72
C VAL A 145 3.88 4.66 -9.87
N ARG A 146 3.49 5.57 -10.77
CA ARG A 146 4.12 6.88 -10.98
C ARG A 146 3.06 7.92 -11.32
N GLY A 147 2.76 8.83 -10.39
CA GLY A 147 1.78 9.92 -10.61
C GLY A 147 0.34 9.45 -10.82
N THR A 148 -0.21 8.68 -9.89
CA THR A 148 -1.52 8.01 -10.02
C THR A 148 -2.54 8.43 -8.97
N GLU A 149 -3.81 8.23 -9.30
CA GLU A 149 -4.88 8.09 -8.30
C GLU A 149 -5.51 6.71 -8.51
N PHE A 150 -5.43 5.83 -7.51
CA PHE A 150 -5.78 4.42 -7.66
C PHE A 150 -6.17 3.79 -6.33
N GLY A 151 -6.78 2.61 -6.41
CA GLY A 151 -7.23 1.82 -5.27
C GLY A 151 -6.73 0.38 -5.35
N VAL A 152 -6.41 -0.20 -4.19
CA VAL A 152 -6.02 -1.60 -4.04
C VAL A 152 -6.84 -2.23 -2.91
N SER A 153 -7.48 -3.36 -3.20
CA SER A 153 -8.23 -4.20 -2.25
C SER A 153 -7.56 -5.56 -2.12
N VAL A 154 -7.60 -6.19 -0.94
CA VAL A 154 -7.10 -7.55 -0.68
C VAL A 154 -8.12 -8.33 0.15
N GLN A 155 -8.68 -9.39 -0.45
CA GLN A 155 -9.58 -10.35 0.22
C GLN A 155 -8.79 -11.31 1.13
N PRO A 156 -9.43 -12.04 2.07
CA PRO A 156 -8.75 -12.99 2.96
C PRO A 156 -7.97 -14.10 2.23
N SER A 157 -8.36 -14.45 1.00
CA SER A 157 -7.65 -15.36 0.11
C SER A 157 -6.36 -14.79 -0.48
N GLY A 158 -5.99 -13.55 -0.17
CA GLY A 158 -4.94 -12.79 -0.84
C GLY A 158 -5.34 -12.22 -2.21
N LYS A 159 -6.52 -12.58 -2.75
CA LYS A 159 -7.02 -12.06 -4.03
C LYS A 159 -7.04 -10.54 -3.98
N THR A 160 -6.32 -9.93 -4.91
CA THR A 160 -6.05 -8.49 -4.95
C THR A 160 -6.83 -7.85 -6.08
N GLY A 161 -7.64 -6.82 -5.79
CA GLY A 161 -8.27 -5.96 -6.79
C GLY A 161 -7.50 -4.65 -6.95
N VAL A 162 -7.39 -4.14 -8.18
CA VAL A 162 -6.71 -2.89 -8.53
C VAL A 162 -7.61 -2.07 -9.45
N ALA A 163 -7.82 -0.79 -9.14
CA ALA A 163 -8.60 0.14 -9.97
C ALA A 163 -7.88 1.48 -10.14
N THR A 164 -7.76 1.98 -11.38
CA THR A 164 -7.02 3.21 -11.69
C THR A 164 -7.96 4.34 -12.09
N LEU A 165 -8.03 5.39 -11.28
CA LEU A 165 -8.82 6.59 -11.55
C LEU A 165 -8.03 7.65 -12.34
N LYS A 166 -6.72 7.77 -12.11
CA LYS A 166 -5.81 8.68 -12.86
C LYS A 166 -4.42 8.06 -13.03
N GLY A 167 -3.76 8.40 -14.14
CA GLY A 167 -2.43 7.89 -14.49
C GLY A 167 -2.48 6.44 -14.98
N GLN A 168 -1.41 5.70 -14.70
CA GLN A 168 -1.24 4.29 -15.03
C GLN A 168 -0.67 3.53 -13.83
N VAL A 169 -1.30 2.40 -13.51
CA VAL A 169 -0.81 1.46 -12.51
C VAL A 169 -0.24 0.25 -13.25
N VAL A 170 0.95 -0.20 -12.87
CA VAL A 170 1.57 -1.41 -13.43
C VAL A 170 1.50 -2.50 -12.37
N THR A 171 0.84 -3.62 -12.69
CA THR A 171 0.70 -4.75 -11.78
C THR A 171 1.42 -5.99 -12.32
N SER A 172 2.10 -6.73 -11.46
CA SER A 172 2.95 -7.87 -11.84
C SER A 172 2.80 -9.04 -10.88
N ALA A 173 2.63 -10.24 -11.44
CA ALA A 173 2.58 -11.51 -10.73
C ALA A 173 2.92 -12.67 -11.69
N GLN A 174 3.52 -13.75 -11.18
CA GLN A 174 3.86 -14.95 -11.97
C GLN A 174 4.63 -14.65 -13.27
N GLY A 175 5.61 -13.73 -13.19
CA GLY A 175 6.43 -13.30 -14.33
C GLY A 175 5.68 -12.48 -15.41
N LYS A 176 4.37 -12.22 -15.24
CA LYS A 176 3.57 -11.44 -16.19
C LYS A 176 3.21 -10.08 -15.60
N THR A 177 3.27 -9.07 -16.44
CA THR A 177 3.00 -7.67 -16.09
C THR A 177 1.86 -7.11 -16.95
N VAL A 178 0.95 -6.37 -16.32
CA VAL A 178 -0.24 -5.78 -16.92
C VAL A 178 -0.32 -4.31 -16.55
N SER A 179 -0.59 -3.45 -17.54
CA SER A 179 -0.83 -2.02 -17.31
C SER A 179 -2.32 -1.74 -17.14
N VAL A 180 -2.71 -1.27 -15.95
CA VAL A 180 -4.07 -0.84 -15.61
C VAL A 180 -4.13 0.68 -15.73
N ASN A 181 -4.47 1.15 -16.92
CA ASN A 181 -4.58 2.57 -17.25
C ASN A 181 -5.81 3.23 -16.57
N LYS A 182 -5.83 4.56 -16.51
CA LYS A 182 -7.02 5.36 -16.14
C LYS A 182 -8.31 4.79 -16.76
N GLY A 183 -9.32 4.57 -15.93
CA GLY A 183 -10.63 4.05 -16.37
C GLY A 183 -10.66 2.53 -16.54
N PHE A 184 -9.66 1.80 -16.05
CA PHE A 184 -9.61 0.35 -16.02
C PHE A 184 -9.40 -0.19 -14.60
N GLN A 185 -9.74 -1.47 -14.45
CA GLN A 185 -9.52 -2.28 -13.25
C GLN A 185 -9.00 -3.68 -13.64
N SER A 186 -8.32 -4.35 -12.73
CA SER A 186 -7.83 -5.73 -12.87
C SER A 186 -7.82 -6.41 -11.50
N PHE A 187 -7.75 -7.74 -11.45
CA PHE A 187 -7.45 -8.49 -10.24
C PHE A 187 -6.28 -9.46 -10.43
N ILE A 188 -5.72 -9.90 -9.30
CA ILE A 188 -4.72 -10.96 -9.22
C ILE A 188 -5.20 -11.98 -8.18
N ILE A 189 -5.07 -13.26 -8.48
CA ILE A 189 -5.27 -14.35 -7.51
C ILE A 189 -3.87 -14.90 -7.16
N PRO A 190 -3.53 -15.20 -5.90
CA PRO A 190 -2.22 -15.79 -5.58
C PRO A 190 -1.93 -17.03 -6.42
N GLY A 191 -0.67 -17.16 -6.86
CA GLY A 191 -0.25 -18.22 -7.78
C GLY A 191 -0.71 -18.03 -9.25
N LYS A 192 -1.45 -16.96 -9.59
CA LYS A 192 -1.89 -16.66 -10.97
C LYS A 192 -1.35 -15.30 -11.46
N PRO A 193 -1.14 -15.13 -12.77
CA PRO A 193 -0.81 -13.82 -13.34
C PRO A 193 -1.98 -12.83 -13.19
N PRO A 194 -1.75 -11.51 -13.36
CA PRO A 194 -2.82 -10.52 -13.33
C PRO A 194 -3.84 -10.75 -14.46
N SER A 195 -5.12 -10.49 -14.19
CA SER A 195 -6.17 -10.54 -15.21
C SER A 195 -5.97 -9.44 -16.26
N PRO A 196 -6.41 -9.65 -17.52
CA PRO A 196 -6.51 -8.57 -18.50
C PRO A 196 -7.32 -7.37 -17.93
N PRO A 197 -6.92 -6.11 -18.17
CA PRO A 197 -7.67 -4.96 -17.68
C PRO A 197 -9.06 -4.91 -18.31
N VAL A 198 -10.09 -4.73 -17.49
CA VAL A 198 -11.46 -4.44 -17.91
C VAL A 198 -11.81 -2.99 -17.59
N ARG A 199 -12.83 -2.42 -18.25
CA ARG A 199 -13.31 -1.07 -17.91
C ARG A 199 -13.68 -1.00 -16.43
N LEU A 200 -13.26 0.10 -15.79
CA LEU A 200 -13.62 0.43 -14.42
C LEU A 200 -15.14 0.53 -14.30
N ARG A 201 -15.73 -0.30 -13.43
CA ARG A 201 -17.19 -0.30 -13.18
C ARG A 201 -17.54 0.54 -11.96
N ASP A 202 -16.69 0.52 -10.93
CA ASP A 202 -16.96 1.08 -9.60
C ASP A 202 -18.37 0.72 -9.10
N ASP A 203 -18.78 -0.52 -9.37
CA ASP A 203 -20.11 -1.04 -9.09
C ASP A 203 -20.13 -1.71 -7.71
N THR A 204 -21.12 -1.38 -6.91
CA THR A 204 -21.38 -1.93 -5.58
C THR A 204 -22.58 -2.88 -5.55
N SER A 205 -23.14 -3.24 -6.71
CA SER A 205 -24.26 -4.17 -6.83
C SER A 205 -23.97 -5.53 -6.19
N LEU A 206 -24.97 -6.08 -5.50
CA LEU A 206 -24.98 -7.41 -4.92
C LEU A 206 -26.11 -8.20 -5.56
N GLN A 207 -25.75 -9.20 -6.37
CA GLN A 207 -26.71 -10.11 -6.98
C GLN A 207 -26.83 -11.36 -6.10
N ILE A 208 -27.92 -11.47 -5.35
CA ILE A 208 -28.22 -12.67 -4.55
C ILE A 208 -28.70 -13.79 -5.48
N LYS A 209 -28.15 -14.99 -5.27
CA LYS A 209 -28.54 -16.24 -5.95
C LYS A 209 -29.25 -17.21 -5.02
N ILE A 210 -28.80 -17.28 -3.76
CA ILE A 210 -29.39 -18.11 -2.69
C ILE A 210 -29.47 -17.26 -1.43
N LEU A 211 -30.63 -17.29 -0.77
CA LEU A 211 -30.86 -16.72 0.55
C LEU A 211 -31.89 -17.62 1.24
N ALA A 212 -31.42 -18.55 2.07
CA ALA A 212 -32.26 -19.59 2.65
C ALA A 212 -31.93 -19.82 4.12
N ASP A 213 -32.95 -20.00 4.94
CA ASP A 213 -32.83 -20.59 6.28
C ASP A 213 -32.43 -22.07 6.13
N MET A 214 -31.47 -22.52 6.95
CA MET A 214 -30.97 -23.90 6.98
C MET A 214 -31.42 -24.67 8.22
N GLY A 215 -32.28 -24.06 9.04
CA GLY A 215 -32.56 -24.51 10.41
C GLY A 215 -31.37 -24.22 11.33
N ASN A 216 -31.48 -24.64 12.60
CA ASN A 216 -30.39 -24.59 13.59
C ASN A 216 -29.72 -23.20 13.73
N GLN A 217 -30.48 -22.12 13.54
CA GLN A 217 -29.98 -20.73 13.53
C GLN A 217 -28.87 -20.49 12.48
N GLN A 218 -28.96 -21.12 11.31
CA GLN A 218 -28.03 -20.92 10.19
C GLN A 218 -28.76 -20.46 8.94
N ALA A 219 -28.09 -19.62 8.14
CA ALA A 219 -28.56 -19.20 6.82
C ALA A 219 -27.49 -19.49 5.76
N LYS A 220 -27.93 -20.05 4.62
CA LYS A 220 -27.10 -20.20 3.42
C LYS A 220 -27.30 -19.00 2.51
N ILE A 221 -26.19 -18.36 2.14
CA ILE A 221 -26.17 -17.17 1.29
C ILE A 221 -25.18 -17.41 0.15
N ALA A 222 -25.65 -17.29 -1.09
CA ALA A 222 -24.79 -17.27 -2.27
C ALA A 222 -25.12 -16.06 -3.12
N GLY A 223 -24.09 -15.44 -3.68
CA GLY A 223 -24.25 -14.21 -4.46
C GLY A 223 -23.07 -13.91 -5.37
N LYS A 224 -23.17 -12.78 -6.07
CA LYS A 224 -22.16 -12.27 -7.00
C LYS A 224 -22.00 -10.76 -6.87
N VAL A 225 -20.75 -10.31 -6.97
CA VAL A 225 -20.31 -8.91 -7.02
C VAL A 225 -19.29 -8.73 -8.15
N ASP A 226 -18.79 -7.52 -8.40
CA ASP A 226 -17.63 -7.36 -9.27
C ASP A 226 -16.39 -8.08 -8.67
N PRO A 227 -15.64 -8.88 -9.45
CA PRO A 227 -14.46 -9.62 -8.98
C PRO A 227 -13.40 -8.81 -8.20
N VAL A 228 -13.32 -7.49 -8.33
CA VAL A 228 -12.34 -6.65 -7.61
C VAL A 228 -12.81 -6.19 -6.22
N ASN A 229 -14.09 -6.36 -5.88
CA ASN A 229 -14.67 -5.81 -4.66
C ASN A 229 -14.32 -6.62 -3.41
N LEU A 230 -14.37 -5.96 -2.25
CA LEU A 230 -14.46 -6.64 -0.96
C LEU A 230 -15.93 -6.88 -0.60
N VAL A 231 -16.19 -8.02 0.01
CA VAL A 231 -17.50 -8.39 0.59
C VAL A 231 -17.28 -8.61 2.08
N ILE A 232 -18.07 -7.96 2.91
CA ILE A 232 -18.13 -8.20 4.36
C ILE A 232 -19.57 -8.61 4.70
N LEU A 233 -19.76 -9.76 5.33
CA LEU A 233 -21.07 -10.33 5.67
C LEU A 233 -21.08 -10.70 7.15
N ALA A 234 -22.08 -10.23 7.90
CA ALA A 234 -22.13 -10.37 9.36
C ALA A 234 -20.85 -9.89 10.09
N ASN A 235 -20.14 -8.92 9.50
CA ASN A 235 -18.81 -8.39 9.88
C ASN A 235 -17.59 -9.23 9.48
N GLU A 236 -17.79 -10.44 8.95
CA GLU A 236 -16.70 -11.28 8.46
C GLU A 236 -16.39 -10.99 6.99
N PRO A 237 -15.11 -10.78 6.61
CA PRO A 237 -14.72 -10.61 5.21
C PRO A 237 -14.82 -11.94 4.46
N LEU A 238 -15.45 -11.94 3.29
CA LEU A 238 -15.62 -13.13 2.47
C LEU A 238 -14.57 -13.25 1.35
N ILE A 239 -14.41 -14.48 0.86
CA ILE A 239 -13.61 -14.81 -0.32
C ILE A 239 -14.54 -14.93 -1.52
N THR A 240 -14.11 -14.41 -2.67
CA THR A 240 -14.82 -14.58 -3.96
C THR A 240 -13.99 -15.38 -4.95
N ASN A 241 -14.64 -16.16 -5.81
CA ASN A 241 -14.00 -16.83 -6.95
C ASN A 241 -13.58 -15.80 -8.03
N GLN A 242 -12.99 -16.25 -9.14
CA GLN A 242 -12.55 -15.37 -10.23
C GLN A 242 -13.71 -14.59 -10.91
N ASN A 243 -14.95 -15.08 -10.82
CA ASN A 243 -16.15 -14.46 -11.36
C ASN A 243 -16.84 -13.50 -10.38
N GLY A 244 -16.28 -13.30 -9.18
CA GLY A 244 -16.86 -12.46 -8.13
C GLY A 244 -17.99 -13.13 -7.35
N GLU A 245 -18.10 -14.46 -7.44
CA GLU A 245 -19.14 -15.25 -6.78
C GLU A 245 -18.65 -15.76 -5.43
N PHE A 246 -19.56 -15.86 -4.47
CA PHE A 246 -19.33 -16.40 -3.14
C PHE A 246 -20.52 -17.27 -2.70
N GLU A 247 -20.24 -18.21 -1.81
CA GLU A 247 -21.22 -18.99 -1.05
C GLU A 247 -20.73 -19.10 0.39
N VAL A 248 -21.63 -18.90 1.36
CA VAL A 248 -21.31 -18.93 2.79
C VAL A 248 -22.51 -19.45 3.59
N ILE A 249 -22.22 -20.19 4.66
CA ILE A 249 -23.17 -20.49 5.74
C ILE A 249 -22.79 -19.60 6.92
N THR A 250 -23.76 -18.90 7.49
CA THR A 250 -23.54 -17.99 8.63
C THR A 250 -24.63 -18.14 9.68
N ALA A 251 -24.41 -17.58 10.87
CA ALA A 251 -25.45 -17.53 11.91
C ALA A 251 -26.62 -16.64 11.45
N LEU A 252 -27.84 -17.15 11.60
CA LEU A 252 -29.08 -16.42 11.37
C LEU A 252 -29.48 -15.69 12.66
N PRO A 253 -29.36 -14.35 12.73
CA PRO A 253 -29.78 -13.61 13.90
C PRO A 253 -31.30 -13.65 14.10
N ASN A 254 -31.77 -13.46 15.33
CA ASN A 254 -33.19 -13.53 15.71
C ASN A 254 -34.10 -12.56 14.90
N ASN A 255 -33.57 -11.44 14.43
CA ASN A 255 -34.29 -10.48 13.58
C ASN A 255 -34.31 -10.88 12.08
N ARG A 256 -33.73 -12.04 11.75
CA ARG A 256 -33.54 -12.64 10.42
C ARG A 256 -32.92 -11.70 9.37
N LYS A 257 -32.18 -10.69 9.83
CA LYS A 257 -31.58 -9.62 9.01
C LYS A 257 -30.05 -9.69 9.06
N ILE A 258 -29.44 -10.02 7.93
CA ILE A 258 -27.99 -10.18 7.81
C ILE A 258 -27.39 -9.00 7.05
N ALA A 259 -26.56 -8.22 7.75
CA ALA A 259 -25.88 -7.08 7.16
C ALA A 259 -24.76 -7.53 6.21
N VAL A 260 -24.75 -6.97 5.00
CA VAL A 260 -23.69 -7.16 3.98
C VAL A 260 -23.17 -5.80 3.54
N SER A 261 -21.87 -5.69 3.32
CA SER A 261 -21.23 -4.49 2.78
C SER A 261 -20.36 -4.86 1.58
N ILE A 262 -20.55 -4.15 0.48
CA ILE A 262 -19.73 -4.25 -0.73
C ILE A 262 -18.88 -2.99 -0.82
N THR A 263 -17.57 -3.15 -0.96
CA THR A 263 -16.60 -2.03 -1.07
C THR A 263 -15.74 -2.18 -2.31
N THR A 264 -15.69 -1.17 -3.18
CA THR A 264 -14.83 -1.16 -4.38
C THR A 264 -13.38 -0.82 -4.00
N PRO A 265 -12.38 -1.13 -4.85
CA PRO A 265 -11.00 -0.73 -4.59
C PRO A 265 -10.82 0.78 -4.44
N LEU A 266 -11.69 1.60 -5.04
CA LEU A 266 -11.68 3.07 -4.92
C LEU A 266 -12.38 3.60 -3.66
N GLY A 267 -12.89 2.72 -2.79
CA GLY A 267 -13.50 3.06 -1.50
C GLY A 267 -15.00 3.35 -1.54
N LYS A 268 -15.67 3.23 -2.70
CA LYS A 268 -17.13 3.33 -2.77
C LYS A 268 -17.74 2.13 -2.04
N LYS A 269 -18.63 2.39 -1.08
CA LYS A 269 -19.19 1.39 -0.17
C LYS A 269 -20.72 1.43 -0.19
N GLN A 270 -21.34 0.27 -0.32
CA GLN A 270 -22.79 0.10 -0.19
C GLN A 270 -23.10 -0.96 0.86
N LYS A 271 -24.06 -0.66 1.74
CA LYS A 271 -24.59 -1.59 2.73
C LYS A 271 -25.93 -2.14 2.25
N TYR A 272 -26.16 -3.41 2.55
CA TYR A 272 -27.38 -4.16 2.31
C TYR A 272 -27.80 -4.82 3.62
N GLU A 273 -29.10 -5.04 3.78
CA GLU A 273 -29.67 -5.84 4.86
C GLU A 273 -30.50 -6.95 4.21
N LEU A 274 -30.02 -8.18 4.28
CA LEU A 274 -30.67 -9.34 3.69
C LEU A 274 -31.68 -9.91 4.70
N ALA A 275 -32.97 -9.83 4.38
CA ALA A 275 -34.02 -10.50 5.13
C ALA A 275 -34.11 -11.96 4.68
N VAL A 276 -33.75 -12.90 5.55
CA VAL A 276 -33.81 -14.33 5.27
C VAL A 276 -35.28 -14.80 5.37
N PRO A 277 -35.82 -15.46 4.34
CA PRO A 277 -37.22 -15.92 4.28
C PRO A 277 -37.48 -17.08 5.23
#